data_AF-A0A1F6LHZ6-F1
#
_entry.id   AF-A0A1F6LHZ6-F1
#
_cell.length_a   1.000
_cell.length_b   1.000
_cell.length_c   1.000
_cell.angle_alpha   90.00
_cell.angle_beta   90.00
_cell.angle_gamma   90.00
#
_symmetry.space_group_name_H-M   'P 1'
#
loop_
_entity.id
_entity.type
_entity.pdbx_description
1 polymer ?
#
loop_
_entity_poly.entity_id
_entity_poly.type
_entity_poly.pdbx_seq_one_letter_code
_entity_poly.pdbx_strand_id
1 'polypeptide(L)'
;MKRFPRIRRNIPSKKPTAVARNIRSGRGRAGYGEELLKRLAVDLTGRFGRGFSERNVRQMRQFYLSWPIRQTLSAKSQVPEKRRTLSAEFNIKAMAIRFPLPWSAYVGLMSVKDPSARVFYEEEALRGGWSVRQLDRQINSMFYERTALSKNKAAMLEKGSKARADDRIEPEQEIKDPYVLEFLNLKDEYSETDLEEALIRHLEHFLMELGGDFAFIGRQKRLRIGDEWYRVDLMFFHRRLKCLVVIDLKIGKFTHADAGQMHMYLNYAREHWTQPGENQPVGLILCAQKNEAVAKYALDNLPNKVLTAEYKTVLPNEKLIEKELEKTRKMLESKEKKK
;
A
#
# COMPACT_ATOMS: atom_id res chain seq x y z
N MET A 1 49.39 31.66 27.07
CA MET A 1 48.10 31.14 27.60
C MET A 1 47.07 32.27 27.64
N LYS A 2 46.20 32.40 26.62
CA LYS A 2 45.04 33.29 26.68
C LYS A 2 43.82 32.58 26.08
N ARG A 3 42.75 32.58 26.89
CA ARG A 3 41.46 31.91 26.70
C ARG A 3 40.65 32.54 25.56
N PHE A 4 39.94 31.69 24.83
CA PHE A 4 38.86 32.07 23.91
C PHE A 4 37.70 32.77 24.63
N PRO A 5 37.13 33.87 24.10
CA PRO A 5 35.81 34.35 24.46
C PRO A 5 34.73 33.78 23.52
N ARG A 6 33.67 33.27 24.14
CA ARG A 6 32.43 32.78 23.52
C ARG A 6 31.70 33.90 22.75
N ILE A 7 31.42 33.68 21.47
CA ILE A 7 30.43 34.46 20.71
C ILE A 7 29.07 33.75 20.83
N ARG A 8 28.14 34.41 21.51
CA ARG A 8 26.71 34.07 21.56
C ARG A 8 26.11 34.23 20.16
N ARG A 9 25.40 33.23 19.65
CA ARG A 9 24.37 33.41 18.63
C ARG A 9 23.03 32.92 19.18
N ASN A 10 22.12 33.88 19.30
CA ASN A 10 20.70 33.69 19.58
C ASN A 10 20.09 32.70 18.58
N ILE A 11 19.58 31.58 19.08
CA ILE A 11 18.61 30.74 18.38
C ILE A 11 17.28 30.92 19.13
N PRO A 12 16.23 31.49 18.52
CA PRO A 12 14.95 31.64 19.19
C PRO A 12 14.33 30.25 19.41
N SER A 13 14.23 29.87 20.69
CA SER A 13 13.53 28.70 21.17
C SER A 13 12.03 28.82 20.86
N LYS A 14 11.56 28.23 19.76
CA LYS A 14 10.13 27.96 19.59
C LYS A 14 9.88 26.46 19.75
N LYS A 15 9.37 26.15 20.94
CA LYS A 15 9.02 24.84 21.49
C LYS A 15 8.06 24.06 20.58
N PRO A 16 8.10 22.70 20.57
CA PRO A 16 7.21 21.81 19.82
C PRO A 16 5.78 21.73 20.41
N THR A 17 5.25 22.84 20.94
CA THR A 17 3.92 22.95 21.54
C THR A 17 2.88 23.54 20.57
N ALA A 18 3.30 23.99 19.38
CA ALA A 18 2.41 24.59 18.38
C ALA A 18 1.62 23.55 17.54
N VAL A 19 2.13 22.33 17.37
CA VAL A 19 1.50 21.30 16.53
C VAL A 19 0.26 20.68 17.19
N ALA A 20 0.21 20.63 18.52
CA ALA A 20 -0.89 20.02 19.26
C ALA A 20 -2.14 20.92 19.41
N ARG A 21 -2.01 22.25 19.27
CA ARG A 21 -3.14 23.20 19.45
C ARG A 21 -4.01 23.38 18.21
N ASN A 22 -3.46 23.24 17.00
CA ASN A 22 -4.20 23.54 15.76
C ASN A 22 -5.20 22.45 15.33
N ILE A 23 -5.22 21.30 16.00
CA ILE A 23 -6.08 20.17 15.62
C ILE A 23 -7.49 20.26 16.27
N ARG A 24 -7.73 21.23 17.17
CA ARG A 24 -8.94 21.27 18.02
C ARG A 24 -10.12 22.10 17.49
N SER A 25 -10.05 22.70 16.30
CA SER A 25 -11.09 23.66 15.85
C SER A 25 -11.77 23.27 14.54
N GLY A 26 -12.92 22.63 14.67
CA GLY A 26 -14.17 22.86 13.90
C GLY A 26 -14.13 22.83 12.37
N ARG A 27 -14.65 21.73 11.79
CA ARG A 27 -15.65 21.59 10.69
C ARG A 27 -15.68 22.52 9.45
N GLY A 28 -14.80 23.51 9.27
CA GLY A 28 -14.84 24.48 8.16
C GLY A 28 -13.56 24.62 7.32
N ARG A 29 -12.61 23.67 7.41
CA ARG A 29 -11.26 23.80 6.80
C ARG A 29 -10.77 22.52 6.11
N ALA A 30 -11.61 21.86 5.31
CA ALA A 30 -11.26 20.60 4.65
C ALA A 30 -9.96 20.71 3.82
N GLY A 31 -9.77 21.79 3.04
CA GLY A 31 -8.57 21.99 2.21
C GLY A 31 -7.28 22.28 2.98
N TYR A 32 -7.35 23.03 4.09
CA TYR A 32 -6.16 23.35 4.90
C TYR A 32 -5.69 22.14 5.72
N GLY A 33 -6.61 21.27 6.14
CA GLY A 33 -6.28 20.04 6.86
C GLY A 33 -5.58 19.00 5.99
N GLU A 34 -5.97 18.88 4.72
CA GLU A 34 -5.32 17.96 3.77
C GLU A 34 -3.91 18.39 3.42
N GLU A 35 -3.70 19.67 3.16
CA GLU A 35 -2.38 20.23 2.87
C GLU A 35 -1.44 20.11 4.09
N LEU A 36 -1.97 20.27 5.30
CA LEU A 36 -1.21 20.06 6.53
C LEU A 36 -0.82 18.58 6.72
N LEU A 37 -1.71 17.63 6.42
CA LEU A 37 -1.42 16.20 6.51
C LEU A 37 -0.33 15.78 5.51
N LYS A 38 -0.36 16.34 4.30
CA LYS A 38 0.68 16.13 3.28
C LYS A 38 2.04 16.61 3.75
N ARG A 39 2.12 17.84 4.27
CA ARG A 39 3.37 18.39 4.81
C ARG A 39 3.85 17.61 6.02
N LEU A 40 2.94 17.20 6.90
CA LEU A 40 3.27 16.40 8.07
C LEU A 40 3.80 15.02 7.67
N ALA A 41 3.23 14.39 6.65
CA ALA A 41 3.72 13.12 6.11
C ALA A 41 5.15 13.27 5.57
N VAL A 42 5.43 14.32 4.80
CA VAL A 42 6.78 14.61 4.29
C VAL A 42 7.77 14.85 5.44
N ASP A 43 7.40 15.70 6.41
CA ASP A 43 8.26 16.03 7.56
C ASP A 43 8.54 14.81 8.44
N LEU A 44 7.52 13.99 8.72
CA LEU A 44 7.67 12.77 9.53
C LEU A 44 8.49 11.73 8.77
N THR A 45 8.26 11.57 7.47
CA THR A 45 9.06 10.67 6.64
C THR A 45 10.53 11.09 6.63
N GLY A 46 10.80 12.39 6.49
CA GLY A 46 12.17 12.92 6.50
C GLY A 46 12.89 12.77 7.86
N ARG A 47 12.15 12.73 8.97
CA ARG A 47 12.72 12.66 10.33
C ARG A 47 12.83 11.24 10.88
N PHE A 48 11.84 10.39 10.58
CA PHE A 48 11.68 9.08 11.21
C PHE A 48 11.73 7.92 10.21
N GLY A 49 11.83 8.20 8.91
CA GLY A 49 11.91 7.20 7.86
C GLY A 49 10.55 6.73 7.37
N ARG A 50 10.47 5.48 6.91
CA ARG A 50 9.24 4.89 6.37
C ARG A 50 8.18 4.70 7.48
N GLY A 51 6.92 4.51 7.13
CA GLY A 51 5.80 4.42 8.09
C GLY A 51 4.86 5.62 8.09
N PHE A 52 5.28 6.76 7.51
CA PHE A 52 4.57 8.04 7.63
C PHE A 52 4.02 8.58 6.30
N SER A 53 3.60 7.68 5.40
CA SER A 53 2.86 8.06 4.19
C SER A 53 1.62 8.91 4.54
N GLU A 54 1.16 9.75 3.60
CA GLU A 54 -0.05 10.57 3.81
C GLU A 54 -1.26 9.71 4.25
N ARG A 55 -1.37 8.50 3.69
CA ARG A 55 -2.38 7.51 4.06
C ARG A 55 -2.24 7.07 5.51
N ASN A 56 -1.03 6.71 5.94
CA ASN A 56 -0.78 6.26 7.32
C ASN A 56 -1.00 7.40 8.32
N VAL A 57 -0.56 8.62 8.01
CA VAL A 57 -0.79 9.78 8.88
C VAL A 57 -2.30 10.07 9.01
N ARG A 58 -3.06 9.91 7.93
CA ARG A 58 -4.53 10.00 7.96
C ARG A 58 -5.15 8.88 8.83
N GLN A 59 -4.67 7.65 8.72
CA GLN A 59 -5.10 6.52 9.56
C GLN A 59 -4.76 6.75 11.04
N MET A 60 -3.56 7.23 11.36
CA MET A 60 -3.15 7.59 12.73
C MET A 60 -4.08 8.66 13.32
N ARG A 61 -4.42 9.68 12.52
CA ARG A 61 -5.40 10.70 12.93
C ARG A 61 -6.78 10.09 13.15
N GLN A 62 -7.25 9.23 12.24
CA GLN A 62 -8.55 8.57 12.35
C GLN A 62 -8.61 7.66 13.58
N PHE A 63 -7.55 6.92 13.86
CA PHE A 63 -7.43 6.09 15.05
C PHE A 63 -7.53 6.93 16.32
N TYR A 64 -6.80 8.05 16.40
CA TYR A 64 -6.89 8.97 17.54
C TYR A 64 -8.31 9.52 17.78
N LEU A 65 -9.07 9.75 16.71
CA LEU A 65 -10.46 10.21 16.79
C LEU A 65 -11.42 9.08 17.19
N SER A 66 -11.18 7.85 16.71
CA SER A 66 -12.05 6.69 16.93
C SER A 66 -11.81 6.01 18.28
N TRP A 67 -10.57 6.00 18.77
CA TRP A 67 -10.19 5.52 20.10
C TRP A 67 -9.61 6.69 20.90
N PRO A 68 -10.47 7.56 21.47
CA PRO A 68 -10.00 8.67 22.28
C PRO A 68 -9.18 8.12 23.45
N ILE A 69 -7.89 8.46 23.47
CA ILE A 69 -7.03 8.27 24.63
C ILE A 69 -7.62 9.15 25.74
N ARG A 70 -8.45 8.56 26.61
CA ARG A 70 -8.97 9.27 27.78
C ARG A 70 -7.77 9.82 28.53
N GLN A 71 -7.71 11.15 28.66
CA GLN A 71 -6.63 11.84 29.35
C GLN A 71 -6.30 11.16 30.68
N THR A 72 -5.00 10.93 30.87
CA THR A 72 -4.23 11.01 32.12
C THR A 72 -5.02 11.01 33.43
N LEU A 73 -4.60 10.16 34.37
CA LEU A 73 -4.94 10.14 35.81
C LEU A 73 -4.65 11.46 36.58
N SER A 74 -4.52 12.60 35.92
CA SER A 74 -4.39 13.92 36.54
C SER A 74 -5.73 14.54 36.95
N ALA A 75 -6.88 14.00 36.51
CA ALA A 75 -8.18 14.61 36.76
C ALA A 75 -8.84 14.20 38.10
N LYS A 76 -8.21 13.31 38.89
CA LYS A 76 -8.78 12.82 40.17
C LYS A 76 -7.84 12.82 41.38
N SER A 77 -6.60 13.32 41.28
CA SER A 77 -5.70 13.36 42.44
C SER A 77 -5.57 14.78 42.98
N GLN A 78 -6.07 15.00 44.19
CA GLN A 78 -6.05 16.28 44.93
C GLN A 78 -4.68 16.61 45.55
N VAL A 79 -3.57 16.38 44.84
CA VAL A 79 -2.23 16.72 45.36
C VAL A 79 -1.39 17.41 44.28
N PRO A 80 -0.91 18.65 44.51
CA PRO A 80 -0.16 19.40 43.52
C PRO A 80 1.31 19.00 43.56
N GLU A 81 1.66 17.84 43.01
CA GLU A 81 3.06 17.54 42.73
C GLU A 81 3.43 18.04 41.32
N LYS A 82 4.35 19.02 41.27
CA LYS A 82 5.01 19.49 40.04
C LYS A 82 5.77 18.33 39.38
N ARG A 83 5.10 17.55 38.53
CA ARG A 83 5.76 16.55 37.67
C ARG A 83 5.89 17.09 36.25
N ARG A 84 7.12 16.95 35.73
CA ARG A 84 7.59 17.38 34.41
C ARG A 84 6.68 16.86 33.30
N THR A 85 6.58 17.64 32.23
CA THR A 85 5.84 17.34 30.99
C THR A 85 6.06 15.91 30.50
N LEU A 86 4.97 15.26 30.07
CA LEU A 86 4.82 13.88 29.57
C LEU A 86 5.68 13.48 28.35
N SER A 87 6.67 14.28 27.96
CA SER A 87 7.75 13.82 27.09
C SER A 87 8.72 12.86 27.80
N ALA A 88 8.52 12.61 29.10
CA ALA A 88 9.51 11.96 29.96
C ALA A 88 9.38 10.44 30.12
N GLU A 89 8.23 9.79 29.88
CA GLU A 89 8.14 8.32 29.99
C GLU A 89 7.15 7.74 28.97
N PHE A 90 7.64 7.46 27.76
CA PHE A 90 6.94 6.62 26.79
C PHE A 90 6.96 5.17 27.30
N ASN A 91 5.88 4.72 27.96
CA ASN A 91 5.80 3.37 28.50
C ASN A 91 5.12 2.41 27.51
N ILE A 92 5.94 1.67 26.77
CA ILE A 92 5.49 0.68 25.77
C ILE A 92 4.57 -0.39 26.39
N LYS A 93 4.83 -0.81 27.64
CA LYS A 93 4.00 -1.81 28.33
C LYS A 93 2.60 -1.27 28.62
N ALA A 94 2.49 -0.02 29.05
CA ALA A 94 1.20 0.61 29.30
C ALA A 94 0.37 0.76 28.01
N MET A 95 1.03 1.01 26.87
CA MET A 95 0.36 1.05 25.56
C MET A 95 -0.09 -0.34 25.09
N ALA A 96 0.76 -1.37 25.23
CA ALA A 96 0.41 -2.74 24.84
C ALA A 96 -0.77 -3.30 25.66
N ILE A 97 -0.87 -2.95 26.95
CA ILE A 97 -2.03 -3.30 27.78
C ILE A 97 -3.30 -2.59 27.30
N ARG A 98 -3.16 -1.35 26.81
CA ARG A 98 -4.30 -0.52 26.40
C ARG A 98 -4.80 -0.85 24.99
N PHE A 99 -3.90 -1.27 24.12
CA PHE A 99 -4.14 -1.62 22.73
C PHE A 99 -3.54 -3.01 22.46
N PRO A 100 -4.26 -4.09 22.81
CA PRO A 100 -3.72 -5.44 22.76
C PRO A 100 -3.70 -6.04 21.34
N LEU A 101 -4.42 -5.44 20.38
CA LEU A 101 -4.42 -5.87 19.00
C LEU A 101 -3.26 -5.23 18.20
N PRO A 102 -2.75 -5.91 17.16
CA PRO A 102 -1.78 -5.30 16.24
C PRO A 102 -2.39 -4.11 15.49
N TRP A 103 -1.56 -3.18 15.05
CA TRP A 103 -2.01 -1.98 14.33
C TRP A 103 -2.89 -2.29 13.11
N SER A 104 -2.57 -3.36 12.36
CA SER A 104 -3.35 -3.79 11.19
C SER A 104 -4.77 -4.22 11.53
N ALA A 105 -4.98 -4.81 12.71
CA ALA A 105 -6.33 -5.11 13.19
C ALA A 105 -7.11 -3.80 13.45
N TYR A 106 -6.47 -2.79 14.04
CA TYR A 106 -7.07 -1.47 14.21
C TYR A 106 -7.34 -0.75 12.89
N VAL A 107 -6.49 -0.92 11.87
CA VAL A 107 -6.75 -0.44 10.51
C VAL A 107 -7.98 -1.11 9.91
N GLY A 108 -8.13 -2.42 10.07
CA GLY A 108 -9.35 -3.13 9.69
C GLY A 108 -10.59 -2.60 10.42
N LEU A 109 -10.51 -2.44 11.75
CA LEU A 109 -11.61 -1.90 12.56
C LEU A 109 -12.01 -0.46 12.18
N MET A 110 -11.05 0.36 11.73
CA MET A 110 -11.34 1.72 11.24
C MET A 110 -12.21 1.74 9.97
N SER A 111 -12.19 0.67 9.17
CA SER A 111 -13.05 0.54 7.98
C SER A 111 -14.52 0.27 8.33
N VAL A 112 -14.78 -0.25 9.53
CA VAL A 112 -16.13 -0.55 10.01
C VAL A 112 -16.85 0.74 10.39
N LYS A 113 -17.91 1.09 9.67
CA LYS A 113 -18.63 2.36 9.84
C LYS A 113 -19.48 2.39 11.11
N ASP A 114 -20.17 1.29 11.42
CA ASP A 114 -21.01 1.18 12.62
C ASP A 114 -20.14 1.06 13.89
N PRO A 115 -20.26 1.99 14.85
CA PRO A 115 -19.54 1.90 16.12
C PRO A 115 -19.85 0.63 16.91
N SER A 116 -21.08 0.13 16.85
CA SER A 116 -21.48 -1.08 17.60
C SER A 116 -20.83 -2.33 17.01
N ALA A 117 -20.88 -2.49 15.69
CA ALA A 117 -20.15 -3.53 14.97
C ALA A 117 -18.64 -3.47 15.24
N ARG A 118 -18.04 -2.27 15.26
CA ARG A 118 -16.61 -2.09 15.52
C ARG A 118 -16.22 -2.61 16.91
N VAL A 119 -16.97 -2.24 17.95
CA VAL A 119 -16.72 -2.72 19.32
C VAL A 119 -16.89 -4.25 19.39
N PHE A 120 -17.93 -4.78 18.75
CA PHE A 120 -18.14 -6.23 18.68
C PHE A 120 -16.96 -6.96 18.06
N TYR A 121 -16.46 -6.50 16.91
CA TYR A 121 -15.30 -7.12 16.25
C TYR A 121 -14.01 -7.00 17.07
N GLU A 122 -13.80 -5.88 17.77
CA GLU A 122 -12.66 -5.70 18.67
C GLU A 122 -12.73 -6.69 19.85
N GLU A 123 -13.89 -6.80 20.51
CA GLU A 123 -14.10 -7.70 21.64
C GLU A 123 -13.97 -9.17 21.24
N GLU A 124 -14.56 -9.58 20.11
CA GLU A 124 -14.49 -10.96 19.64
C GLU A 124 -13.09 -11.33 19.13
N ALA A 125 -12.34 -10.38 18.54
CA ALA A 125 -10.94 -10.61 18.19
C ALA A 125 -10.08 -10.86 19.44
N LEU A 126 -10.31 -10.10 20.52
CA LEU A 126 -9.60 -10.28 21.79
C LEU A 126 -10.01 -11.56 22.51
N ARG A 127 -11.31 -11.88 22.51
CA ARG A 127 -11.85 -13.07 23.18
C ARG A 127 -11.48 -14.36 22.45
N GLY A 128 -11.52 -14.34 21.12
CA GLY A 128 -11.28 -15.49 20.25
C GLY A 128 -9.84 -15.62 19.76
N GLY A 129 -8.96 -14.67 20.09
CA GLY A 129 -7.58 -14.66 19.62
C GLY A 129 -7.48 -14.60 18.09
N TRP A 130 -8.33 -13.79 17.44
CA TRP A 130 -8.41 -13.77 15.98
C TRP A 130 -7.16 -13.17 15.36
N SER A 131 -6.62 -13.85 14.35
CA SER A 131 -5.60 -13.28 13.48
C SER A 131 -6.16 -12.11 12.67
N VAL A 132 -5.29 -11.25 12.14
CA VAL A 132 -5.71 -10.13 11.28
C VAL A 132 -6.52 -10.63 10.08
N ARG A 133 -6.16 -11.79 9.51
CA ARG A 133 -6.89 -12.44 8.41
C ARG A 133 -8.28 -12.92 8.85
N GLN A 134 -8.37 -13.53 10.02
CA GLN A 134 -9.66 -13.98 10.56
C GLN A 134 -10.57 -12.77 10.84
N LEU A 135 -10.04 -11.70 11.44
CA LEU A 135 -10.78 -10.47 11.68
C LEU A 135 -11.31 -9.86 10.37
N ASP A 136 -10.45 -9.73 9.36
CA ASP A 136 -10.84 -9.20 8.05
C ASP A 136 -11.91 -10.08 7.37
N ARG A 137 -11.74 -11.40 7.41
CA ARG A 137 -12.75 -12.36 6.92
C ARG A 137 -14.08 -12.20 7.63
N GLN A 138 -14.09 -12.03 8.95
CA GLN A 138 -15.32 -11.89 9.74
C GLN A 138 -16.02 -10.55 9.44
N ILE A 139 -15.26 -9.46 9.30
CA ILE A 139 -15.77 -8.14 8.87
C ILE A 139 -16.41 -8.25 7.48
N ASN A 140 -15.69 -8.82 6.51
CA ASN A 140 -16.16 -8.96 5.12
C ASN A 140 -17.39 -9.87 5.01
N SER A 141 -17.51 -10.86 5.91
CA SER A 141 -18.68 -11.76 5.96
C SER A 141 -19.88 -11.20 6.72
N MET A 142 -19.83 -9.94 7.17
CA MET A 142 -20.87 -9.28 7.97
C MET A 142 -21.27 -10.13 9.19
N PHE A 143 -20.27 -10.65 9.91
CA PHE A 143 -20.50 -11.59 11.01
C PHE A 143 -21.27 -10.96 12.17
N TYR A 144 -21.09 -9.67 12.44
CA TYR A 144 -21.87 -8.91 13.43
C TYR A 144 -23.37 -8.94 13.09
N GLU A 145 -23.72 -8.59 11.86
CA GLU A 145 -25.09 -8.53 11.38
C GLU A 145 -25.74 -9.92 11.39
N ARG A 146 -25.00 -10.93 10.95
CA ARG A 146 -25.46 -12.34 10.97
C ARG A 146 -25.65 -12.87 12.39
N THR A 147 -24.82 -12.43 13.33
CA THR A 147 -24.95 -12.80 14.74
C THR A 147 -26.14 -12.07 15.38
N ALA A 148 -26.35 -10.80 15.06
CA ALA A 148 -27.48 -10.02 15.51
C ALA A 148 -28.83 -10.60 15.04
N LEU A 149 -28.88 -11.09 13.79
CA LEU A 149 -30.06 -11.71 13.16
C LEU A 149 -30.27 -13.19 13.53
N SER A 150 -29.30 -13.83 14.20
CA SER A 150 -29.40 -15.25 14.55
C SER A 150 -30.34 -15.48 15.72
N LYS A 151 -31.23 -16.48 15.59
CA LYS A 151 -32.07 -16.99 16.69
C LYS A 151 -31.26 -17.69 17.77
N ASN A 152 -30.07 -18.21 17.43
CA ASN A 152 -29.14 -18.83 18.37
C ASN A 152 -27.77 -18.15 18.28
N LYS A 153 -27.60 -17.11 19.09
CA LYS A 153 -26.40 -16.27 19.12
C LYS A 153 -25.18 -17.04 19.63
N ALA A 154 -25.35 -17.87 20.67
CA ALA A 154 -24.27 -18.65 21.27
C ALA A 154 -23.62 -19.62 20.26
N ALA A 155 -24.43 -20.37 19.51
CA ALA A 155 -23.93 -21.30 18.49
C ALA A 155 -23.26 -20.58 17.30
N MET A 156 -23.66 -19.34 17.00
CA MET A 156 -23.03 -18.53 15.95
C MET A 156 -21.67 -17.98 16.38
N LEU A 157 -21.55 -17.51 17.62
CA LEU A 157 -20.29 -17.08 18.22
C LEU A 157 -19.28 -18.23 18.25
N GLU A 158 -19.72 -19.44 18.63
CA GLU A 158 -18.87 -20.63 18.67
C GLU A 158 -18.42 -21.09 17.27
N LYS A 159 -19.23 -20.88 16.23
CA LYS A 159 -18.82 -21.13 14.84
C LYS A 159 -17.88 -20.06 14.29
N GLY A 160 -18.04 -18.81 14.71
CA GLY A 160 -17.19 -17.69 14.30
C GLY A 160 -15.80 -17.72 14.93
N SER A 161 -15.66 -18.29 16.12
CA SER A 161 -14.41 -18.41 16.86
C SER A 161 -13.48 -19.52 16.34
N LYS A 162 -13.99 -20.52 15.62
CA LYS A 162 -13.18 -21.59 15.06
C LYS A 162 -12.31 -21.07 13.90
N ALA A 163 -11.00 -21.04 14.14
CA ALA A 163 -10.01 -20.77 13.10
C ALA A 163 -10.10 -21.83 11.98
N ARG A 164 -10.13 -21.38 10.73
CA ARG A 164 -10.02 -22.22 9.53
C ARG A 164 -8.55 -22.47 9.19
N ALA A 165 -8.29 -23.45 8.33
CA ALA A 165 -6.94 -23.70 7.82
C ALA A 165 -6.33 -22.45 7.17
N ASP A 166 -7.14 -21.65 6.47
CA ASP A 166 -6.73 -20.39 5.82
C ASP A 166 -6.46 -19.24 6.82
N ASP A 167 -6.93 -19.36 8.07
CA ASP A 167 -6.74 -18.36 9.13
C ASP A 167 -5.41 -18.55 9.90
N ARG A 168 -4.73 -19.69 9.71
CA ARG A 168 -3.44 -19.97 10.35
C ARG A 168 -2.38 -19.04 9.76
N ILE A 169 -1.71 -18.31 10.64
CA ILE A 169 -0.56 -17.46 10.33
C ILE A 169 0.62 -18.09 11.07
N GLU A 170 1.66 -18.49 10.34
CA GLU A 170 2.92 -18.93 10.96
C GLU A 170 3.58 -17.71 11.66
N PRO A 171 4.30 -17.87 12.78
CA PRO A 171 4.92 -16.75 13.50
C PRO A 171 5.79 -15.85 12.60
N GLU A 172 6.43 -16.41 11.58
CA GLU A 172 7.23 -15.66 10.60
C GLU A 172 6.38 -14.80 9.64
N GLN A 173 5.09 -15.11 9.47
CA GLN A 173 4.14 -14.31 8.69
C GLN A 173 3.51 -13.18 9.50
N GLU A 174 3.46 -13.29 10.82
CA GLU A 174 2.95 -12.24 11.72
C GLU A 174 3.97 -11.10 11.88
N ILE A 175 5.26 -11.42 11.85
CA ILE A 175 6.36 -10.44 11.78
C ILE A 175 6.34 -9.69 10.43
N LYS A 176 5.85 -10.34 9.37
CA LYS A 176 5.74 -9.78 8.01
C LYS A 176 4.54 -8.86 7.79
N ASP A 177 3.87 -8.43 8.86
CA ASP A 177 2.82 -7.42 8.75
C ASP A 177 3.40 -6.12 8.14
N PRO A 178 2.93 -5.68 6.95
CA PRO A 178 3.48 -4.53 6.24
C PRO A 178 3.65 -3.28 7.12
N TYR A 179 2.75 -3.07 8.09
CA TYR A 179 2.81 -1.92 8.99
C TYR A 179 3.84 -2.07 10.11
N VAL A 180 4.04 -3.29 10.61
CA VAL A 180 5.08 -3.59 11.63
C VAL A 180 6.47 -3.41 11.01
N LEU A 181 6.62 -3.84 9.77
CA LEU A 181 7.84 -3.70 8.99
C LEU A 181 8.16 -2.24 8.65
N GLU A 182 7.14 -1.46 8.26
CA GLU A 182 7.28 -0.02 8.03
C GLU A 182 7.77 0.71 9.29
N PHE A 183 7.24 0.35 10.46
CA PHE A 183 7.54 1.03 11.73
C PHE A 183 8.90 0.68 12.32
N LEU A 184 9.32 -0.58 12.24
CA LEU A 184 10.61 -1.01 12.77
C LEU A 184 11.78 -0.56 11.88
N ASN A 185 11.50 0.09 10.74
CA ASN A 185 12.42 0.30 9.63
C ASN A 185 13.13 -1.01 9.22
N LEU A 186 12.54 -2.15 9.61
CA LEU A 186 13.01 -3.49 9.32
C LEU A 186 12.51 -3.83 7.93
N LYS A 187 13.48 -4.15 7.09
CA LYS A 187 13.29 -4.43 5.68
C LYS A 187 12.80 -5.86 5.51
N ASP A 188 11.49 -6.10 5.49
CA ASP A 188 10.95 -7.37 4.99
C ASP A 188 10.28 -7.24 3.60
N GLU A 189 10.15 -6.02 3.08
CA GLU A 189 9.63 -5.74 1.71
C GLU A 189 10.72 -5.19 0.76
N TYR A 190 11.99 -5.19 1.16
CA TYR A 190 13.06 -4.72 0.27
C TYR A 190 13.34 -5.64 -0.91
N SER A 191 12.69 -6.81 -0.99
CA SER A 191 12.78 -7.62 -2.20
C SER A 191 11.66 -7.29 -3.17
N GLU A 192 10.37 -7.35 -2.81
CA GLU A 192 9.31 -7.34 -3.83
C GLU A 192 9.13 -6.00 -4.55
N THR A 193 8.97 -4.87 -3.85
CA THR A 193 8.82 -3.57 -4.53
C THR A 193 10.11 -3.11 -5.21
N ASP A 194 11.26 -3.36 -4.61
CA ASP A 194 12.55 -3.05 -5.22
C ASP A 194 12.85 -3.97 -6.41
N LEU A 195 12.43 -5.24 -6.36
CA LEU A 195 12.46 -6.20 -7.46
C LEU A 195 11.53 -5.74 -8.57
N GLU A 196 10.30 -5.31 -8.25
CA GLU A 196 9.37 -4.71 -9.21
C GLU A 196 10.01 -3.51 -9.91
N GLU A 197 10.55 -2.56 -9.13
CA GLU A 197 11.16 -1.34 -9.67
C GLU A 197 12.44 -1.64 -10.47
N ALA A 198 13.24 -2.60 -10.03
CA ALA A 198 14.43 -3.05 -10.73
C ALA A 198 14.08 -3.81 -12.02
N LEU A 199 13.04 -4.64 -12.01
CA LEU A 199 12.50 -5.29 -13.20
C LEU A 199 11.92 -4.28 -14.17
N ILE A 200 11.14 -3.30 -13.71
CA ILE A 200 10.61 -2.20 -14.53
C ILE A 200 11.75 -1.42 -15.19
N ARG A 201 12.78 -1.02 -14.42
CA ARG A 201 13.95 -0.33 -14.96
C ARG A 201 14.67 -1.15 -16.03
N HIS A 202 14.91 -2.43 -15.75
CA HIS A 202 15.59 -3.31 -16.69
C HIS A 202 14.77 -3.55 -17.95
N LEU A 203 13.48 -3.84 -17.81
CA LEU A 203 12.54 -4.04 -18.91
C LEU A 203 12.43 -2.81 -19.80
N GLU A 204 12.45 -1.61 -19.21
CA GLU A 204 12.47 -0.39 -20.00
C GLU A 204 13.70 -0.33 -20.90
N HIS A 205 14.90 -0.51 -20.33
CA HIS A 205 16.15 -0.51 -21.10
C HIS A 205 16.14 -1.61 -22.16
N PHE A 206 15.75 -2.82 -21.79
CA PHE A 206 15.66 -3.95 -22.70
C PHE A 206 14.71 -3.69 -23.87
N LEU A 207 13.51 -3.16 -23.64
CA LEU A 207 12.55 -2.87 -24.72
C LEU A 207 13.02 -1.75 -25.63
N MET A 208 13.73 -0.74 -25.10
CA MET A 208 14.38 0.29 -25.91
C MET A 208 15.55 -0.28 -26.74
N GLU A 209 16.28 -1.25 -26.22
CA GLU A 209 17.39 -1.94 -26.91
C GLU A 209 16.89 -2.95 -27.97
N LEU A 210 15.73 -3.57 -27.74
CA LEU A 210 15.20 -4.66 -28.58
C LEU A 210 14.81 -4.22 -30.00
N GLY A 211 14.61 -2.92 -30.21
CA GLY A 211 14.35 -2.37 -31.54
C GLY A 211 14.07 -0.88 -31.49
N GLY A 212 14.62 -0.12 -32.44
CA GLY A 212 14.44 1.33 -32.54
C GLY A 212 13.00 1.82 -32.80
N ASP A 213 12.02 0.91 -32.74
CA ASP A 213 10.60 1.18 -32.89
C ASP A 213 9.87 1.37 -31.55
N PHE A 214 10.45 0.98 -30.40
CA PHE A 214 9.89 1.31 -29.09
C PHE A 214 10.35 2.70 -28.65
N ALA A 215 9.40 3.59 -28.38
CA ALA A 215 9.64 4.90 -27.79
C ALA A 215 9.01 4.97 -26.40
N PHE A 216 9.81 5.25 -25.39
CA PHE A 216 9.34 5.36 -24.02
C PHE A 216 8.43 6.59 -23.84
N ILE A 217 7.25 6.40 -23.22
CA ILE A 217 6.31 7.50 -22.93
C ILE A 217 6.30 7.81 -21.43
N GLY A 218 6.32 6.79 -20.58
CA GLY A 218 6.30 7.01 -19.13
C GLY A 218 6.22 5.75 -18.28
N ARG A 219 6.52 5.94 -16.99
CA ARG A 219 6.37 4.96 -15.92
C ARG A 219 5.21 5.33 -15.01
N GLN A 220 4.61 4.33 -14.37
CA GLN A 220 3.66 4.50 -13.27
C GLN A 220 2.53 5.48 -13.62
N LYS A 221 2.04 5.41 -14.86
CA LYS A 221 1.04 6.35 -15.38
C LYS A 221 -0.28 6.12 -14.67
N ARG A 222 -0.76 7.15 -13.98
CA ARG A 222 -2.05 7.11 -13.29
C ARG A 222 -3.18 7.37 -14.26
N LEU A 223 -4.22 6.55 -14.16
CA LEU A 223 -5.52 6.78 -14.79
C LEU A 223 -6.61 6.76 -13.72
N ARG A 224 -7.71 7.46 -14.00
CA ARG A 224 -8.88 7.50 -13.13
C ARG A 224 -10.07 6.96 -13.90
N ILE A 225 -10.76 5.97 -13.33
CA ILE A 225 -11.99 5.41 -13.88
C ILE A 225 -13.04 5.49 -12.78
N GLY A 226 -14.09 6.29 -13.00
CA GLY A 226 -15.02 6.68 -11.95
C GLY A 226 -14.30 7.38 -10.79
N ASP A 227 -14.39 6.80 -9.60
CA ASP A 227 -13.77 7.32 -8.38
C ASP A 227 -12.51 6.56 -7.94
N GLU A 228 -12.08 5.58 -8.72
CA GLU A 228 -10.90 4.78 -8.41
C GLU A 228 -9.69 5.19 -9.25
N TRP A 229 -8.52 5.13 -8.62
CA TRP A 229 -7.24 5.39 -9.25
C TRP A 229 -6.52 4.09 -9.55
N TYR A 230 -6.07 3.97 -10.79
CA TYR A 230 -5.27 2.85 -11.25
C TYR A 230 -3.92 3.35 -11.78
N ARG A 231 -2.97 2.43 -11.92
CA ARG A 231 -1.60 2.73 -12.35
C ARG A 231 -1.15 1.69 -13.37
N VAL A 232 -0.65 2.16 -14.51
CA VAL A 232 0.07 1.36 -15.50
C VAL A 232 1.57 1.47 -15.20
N ASP A 233 2.27 0.35 -15.11
CA ASP A 233 3.69 0.35 -14.75
C ASP A 233 4.59 0.95 -15.82
N LEU A 234 4.39 0.56 -17.07
CA LEU A 234 5.18 1.02 -18.21
C LEU A 234 4.28 1.33 -19.41
N MET A 235 4.61 2.40 -20.12
CA MET A 235 3.91 2.79 -21.33
C MET A 235 4.89 3.20 -22.42
N PHE A 236 4.74 2.57 -23.58
CA PHE A 236 5.55 2.80 -24.76
C PHE A 236 4.68 3.18 -25.96
N PHE A 237 5.30 3.80 -26.95
CA PHE A 237 4.76 3.94 -28.30
C PHE A 237 5.53 3.03 -29.25
N HIS A 238 4.84 2.24 -30.05
CA HIS A 238 5.46 1.44 -31.10
C HIS A 238 5.37 2.19 -32.44
N ARG A 239 6.50 2.66 -32.97
CA ARG A 239 6.56 3.55 -34.14
C ARG A 239 6.02 2.91 -35.42
N ARG A 240 6.41 1.67 -35.71
CA ARG A 240 5.93 0.94 -36.90
C ARG A 240 4.43 0.65 -36.86
N LEU A 241 3.94 0.14 -35.73
CA LEU A 241 2.52 -0.16 -35.51
C LEU A 241 1.68 1.10 -35.24
N LYS A 242 2.32 2.25 -34.97
CA LYS A 242 1.70 3.52 -34.58
C LYS A 242 0.68 3.37 -33.44
N CYS A 243 1.00 2.58 -32.42
CA CYS A 243 0.10 2.31 -31.32
C CYS A 243 0.78 2.45 -29.96
N LEU A 244 -0.02 2.68 -28.92
CA LEU A 244 0.44 2.60 -27.54
C LEU A 244 0.62 1.12 -27.14
N VAL A 245 1.66 0.85 -26.37
CA VAL A 245 1.91 -0.44 -25.72
C VAL A 245 1.85 -0.22 -24.21
N VAL A 246 0.80 -0.75 -23.59
CA VAL A 246 0.51 -0.66 -22.16
C VAL A 246 1.05 -1.92 -21.49
N ILE A 247 1.93 -1.76 -20.51
CA ILE A 247 2.65 -2.87 -19.88
C ILE A 247 2.41 -2.85 -18.38
N ASP A 248 2.06 -4.02 -17.84
CA ASP A 248 1.78 -4.22 -16.41
C ASP A 248 2.60 -5.41 -15.88
N LEU A 249 3.30 -5.21 -14.75
CA LEU A 249 4.18 -6.22 -14.15
C LEU A 249 3.52 -6.84 -12.92
N LYS A 250 3.45 -8.17 -12.88
CA LYS A 250 2.94 -8.95 -11.75
C LYS A 250 4.02 -9.86 -11.19
N ILE A 251 4.28 -9.78 -9.88
CA ILE A 251 5.20 -10.71 -9.19
C ILE A 251 4.53 -12.07 -8.92
N GLY A 252 3.19 -12.13 -9.00
CA GLY A 252 2.40 -13.35 -8.81
C GLY A 252 2.07 -14.12 -10.09
N LYS A 253 1.30 -15.20 -9.93
CA LYS A 253 0.71 -15.96 -11.04
C LYS A 253 -0.25 -15.08 -11.82
N PHE A 254 -0.26 -15.24 -13.14
CA PHE A 254 -1.28 -14.68 -14.00
C PHE A 254 -2.68 -15.20 -13.61
N THR A 255 -3.61 -14.28 -13.38
CA THR A 255 -5.01 -14.56 -13.05
C THR A 255 -5.95 -13.96 -14.09
N HIS A 256 -7.21 -14.39 -14.09
CA HIS A 256 -8.25 -13.78 -14.93
C HIS A 256 -8.53 -12.31 -14.58
N ALA A 257 -8.27 -11.90 -13.33
CA ALA A 257 -8.40 -10.52 -12.91
C ALA A 257 -7.39 -9.61 -13.64
N ASP A 258 -6.18 -10.10 -13.89
CA ASP A 258 -5.13 -9.37 -14.60
C ASP A 258 -5.49 -9.10 -16.07
N ALA A 259 -6.13 -10.08 -16.73
CA ALA A 259 -6.68 -9.90 -18.06
C ALA A 259 -7.77 -8.82 -18.08
N GLY A 260 -8.70 -8.87 -17.12
CA GLY A 260 -9.75 -7.86 -16.97
C GLY A 260 -9.20 -6.45 -16.73
N GLN A 261 -8.21 -6.33 -15.85
CA GLN A 261 -7.50 -5.08 -15.57
C GLN A 261 -6.82 -4.53 -16.83
N MET A 262 -6.13 -5.38 -17.59
CA MET A 262 -5.51 -4.96 -18.86
C MET A 262 -6.55 -4.51 -19.89
N HIS A 263 -7.67 -5.22 -20.04
CA HIS A 263 -8.76 -4.78 -20.93
C HIS A 263 -9.29 -3.40 -20.55
N MET A 264 -9.46 -3.14 -19.26
CA MET A 264 -9.84 -1.84 -18.75
C MET A 264 -8.81 -0.75 -19.12
N TYR A 265 -7.52 -1.03 -18.98
CA TYR A 265 -6.46 -0.11 -19.38
C TYR A 265 -6.45 0.19 -20.88
N LEU A 266 -6.62 -0.83 -21.71
CA LEU A 266 -6.66 -0.65 -23.17
C LEU A 266 -7.89 0.13 -23.63
N ASN A 267 -9.05 -0.09 -23.00
CA ASN A 267 -10.26 0.70 -23.27
C ASN A 267 -10.03 2.16 -22.90
N TYR A 268 -9.51 2.43 -21.70
CA TYR A 268 -9.22 3.78 -21.25
C TYR A 268 -8.20 4.48 -22.15
N ALA A 269 -7.10 3.79 -22.49
CA ALA A 269 -6.05 4.32 -23.36
C ALA A 269 -6.61 4.66 -24.75
N ARG A 270 -7.44 3.80 -25.33
CA ARG A 270 -8.08 4.03 -26.63
C ARG A 270 -8.94 5.29 -26.64
N GLU A 271 -9.69 5.52 -25.57
CA GLU A 271 -10.63 6.64 -25.48
C GLU A 271 -9.95 7.96 -25.11
N HIS A 272 -8.91 7.93 -24.27
CA HIS A 272 -8.37 9.14 -23.64
C HIS A 272 -6.91 9.43 -23.97
N TRP A 273 -6.12 8.45 -24.39
CA TRP A 273 -4.67 8.61 -24.61
C TRP A 273 -4.26 8.46 -26.07
N THR A 274 -4.98 7.65 -26.85
CA THR A 274 -4.74 7.45 -28.28
C THR A 274 -5.09 8.71 -29.06
N GLN A 275 -4.16 9.14 -29.91
CA GLN A 275 -4.32 10.33 -30.75
C GLN A 275 -4.97 10.00 -32.11
N PRO A 276 -5.54 10.99 -32.82
CA PRO A 276 -6.01 10.81 -34.18
C PRO A 276 -4.88 10.29 -35.10
N GLY A 277 -5.12 9.15 -35.77
CA GLY A 277 -4.14 8.52 -36.66
C GLY A 277 -3.25 7.46 -36.00
N GLU A 278 -3.40 7.24 -34.69
CA GLU A 278 -2.80 6.11 -34.00
C GLU A 278 -3.73 4.87 -34.07
N ASN A 279 -3.12 3.70 -34.14
CA ASN A 279 -3.84 2.43 -34.09
C ASN A 279 -4.18 2.04 -32.65
N GLN A 280 -5.03 1.01 -32.51
CA GLN A 280 -5.50 0.56 -31.21
C GLN A 280 -4.36 0.13 -30.28
N PRO A 281 -4.44 0.48 -28.98
CA PRO A 281 -3.41 0.14 -28.02
C PRO A 281 -3.32 -1.37 -27.79
N VAL A 282 -2.12 -1.83 -27.46
CA VAL A 282 -1.81 -3.24 -27.17
C VAL A 282 -1.42 -3.39 -25.72
N GLY A 283 -1.92 -4.44 -25.07
CA GLY A 283 -1.53 -4.77 -23.70
C GLY A 283 -0.43 -5.82 -23.70
N LEU A 284 0.51 -5.70 -22.77
CA LEU A 284 1.51 -6.72 -22.48
C LEU A 284 1.54 -6.95 -20.96
N ILE A 285 1.19 -8.16 -20.56
CA ILE A 285 1.18 -8.56 -19.15
C ILE A 285 2.44 -9.39 -18.92
N LEU A 286 3.24 -8.97 -17.94
CA LEU A 286 4.49 -9.62 -17.57
C LEU A 286 4.33 -10.21 -16.17
N CYS A 287 4.46 -11.53 -16.06
CA CYS A 287 4.42 -12.22 -14.77
C CYS A 287 5.81 -12.76 -14.44
N ALA A 288 6.33 -12.37 -13.27
CA ALA A 288 7.65 -12.73 -12.76
C ALA A 288 7.51 -13.53 -11.46
N GLN A 289 7.01 -14.76 -11.53
CA GLN A 289 6.80 -15.62 -10.37
C GLN A 289 8.06 -16.44 -10.02
N LYS A 290 8.13 -16.93 -8.78
CA LYS A 290 9.16 -17.88 -8.32
C LYS A 290 9.20 -19.12 -9.22
N ASN A 291 10.26 -19.23 -10.01
CA ASN A 291 10.58 -20.28 -10.99
C ASN A 291 9.82 -20.24 -12.32
N GLU A 292 9.06 -19.18 -12.60
CA GLU A 292 8.31 -19.07 -13.85
C GLU A 292 8.15 -17.61 -14.28
N ALA A 293 8.57 -17.29 -15.50
CA ALA A 293 8.33 -15.99 -16.13
C ALA A 293 7.39 -16.19 -17.32
N VAL A 294 6.34 -15.38 -17.40
CA VAL A 294 5.32 -15.46 -18.46
C VAL A 294 5.11 -14.07 -19.05
N ALA A 295 5.10 -13.97 -20.38
CA ALA A 295 4.75 -12.75 -21.09
C ALA A 295 3.55 -13.02 -21.99
N LYS A 296 2.51 -12.20 -21.90
CA LYS A 296 1.29 -12.38 -22.71
C LYS A 296 0.82 -11.06 -23.28
N TYR A 297 0.66 -11.01 -24.60
CA TYR A 297 -0.01 -9.89 -25.25
C TYR A 297 -1.53 -10.02 -25.15
N ALA A 298 -2.18 -8.96 -24.69
CA ALA A 298 -3.63 -8.80 -24.75
C ALA A 298 -4.01 -8.17 -26.10
N LEU A 299 -4.23 -9.03 -27.10
CA LEU A 299 -4.59 -8.64 -28.47
C LEU A 299 -6.07 -8.84 -28.81
N ASP A 300 -6.85 -9.40 -27.89
CA ASP A 300 -8.26 -9.78 -28.11
C ASP A 300 -9.16 -8.57 -28.33
N ASN A 301 -8.69 -7.37 -27.98
CA ASN A 301 -9.38 -6.11 -28.25
C ASN A 301 -9.25 -5.63 -29.71
N LEU A 302 -8.37 -6.24 -30.52
CA LEU A 302 -8.19 -5.85 -31.93
C LEU A 302 -9.38 -6.33 -32.78
N PRO A 303 -9.89 -5.50 -33.71
CA PRO A 303 -11.17 -5.74 -34.37
C PRO A 303 -11.17 -6.97 -35.27
N ASN A 304 -10.02 -7.39 -35.82
CA ASN A 304 -9.93 -8.52 -36.75
C ASN A 304 -8.69 -9.39 -36.50
N LYS A 305 -8.81 -10.71 -36.74
CA LYS A 305 -7.71 -11.69 -36.61
C LYS A 305 -6.49 -11.39 -37.48
N VAL A 306 -6.67 -10.68 -38.60
CA VAL A 306 -5.60 -10.27 -39.51
C VAL A 306 -4.67 -9.24 -38.83
N LEU A 307 -5.24 -8.25 -38.15
CA LEU A 307 -4.48 -7.25 -37.36
C LEU A 307 -3.73 -7.91 -36.21
N THR A 308 -4.34 -8.90 -35.54
CA THR A 308 -3.65 -9.68 -34.50
C THR A 308 -2.41 -10.39 -35.04
N ALA A 309 -2.48 -10.96 -36.25
CA ALA A 309 -1.35 -11.64 -36.87
C ALA A 309 -0.24 -10.65 -37.28
N GLU A 310 -0.59 -9.51 -37.86
CA GLU A 310 0.35 -8.43 -38.22
C GLU A 310 1.07 -7.89 -36.98
N TYR A 311 0.36 -7.71 -35.87
CA TYR A 311 0.96 -7.24 -34.63
C TYR A 311 1.91 -8.28 -34.05
N LYS A 312 1.56 -9.57 -34.12
CA LYS A 312 2.43 -10.66 -33.66
C LYS A 312 3.72 -10.83 -34.49
N THR A 313 3.73 -10.41 -35.76
CA THR A 313 4.95 -10.48 -36.58
C THR A 313 5.90 -9.30 -36.32
N VAL A 314 5.37 -8.15 -35.90
CA VAL A 314 6.15 -6.95 -35.61
C VAL A 314 6.61 -6.89 -34.15
N LEU A 315 5.75 -7.27 -33.21
CA LEU A 315 6.07 -7.24 -31.80
C LEU A 315 7.10 -8.31 -31.44
N PRO A 316 7.95 -8.05 -30.42
CA PRO A 316 8.89 -9.03 -29.93
C PRO A 316 8.22 -10.32 -29.48
N ASN A 317 8.88 -11.44 -29.74
CA ASN A 317 8.40 -12.76 -29.32
C ASN A 317 8.30 -12.82 -27.78
N GLU A 318 7.15 -13.27 -27.26
CA GLU A 318 6.89 -13.45 -25.82
C GLU A 318 8.00 -14.26 -25.14
N LYS A 319 8.48 -15.34 -25.78
CA LYS A 319 9.55 -16.19 -25.24
C LYS A 319 10.87 -15.46 -25.02
N LEU A 320 11.15 -14.42 -25.82
CA LEU A 320 12.36 -13.61 -25.66
C LEU A 320 12.24 -12.72 -24.42
N ILE A 321 11.06 -12.12 -24.24
CA ILE A 321 10.75 -11.29 -23.07
C ILE A 321 10.74 -12.15 -21.80
N GLU A 322 10.14 -13.34 -21.84
CA GLU A 322 10.14 -14.31 -20.72
C GLU A 322 11.54 -14.67 -20.27
N LYS A 323 12.44 -15.01 -21.22
CA LYS A 323 13.84 -15.34 -20.92
C LYS A 323 14.57 -14.20 -20.24
N GLU A 324 14.39 -12.97 -20.74
CA GLU A 324 15.05 -11.82 -20.15
C GLU A 324 14.47 -11.48 -18.78
N LEU A 325 13.14 -11.57 -18.61
CA LEU A 325 12.47 -11.38 -17.33
C LEU A 325 12.99 -12.38 -16.29
N GLU A 326 13.11 -13.66 -16.65
CA GLU A 326 13.62 -14.68 -15.74
C GLU A 326 15.10 -14.49 -15.39
N LYS A 327 15.94 -14.13 -16.37
CA LYS A 327 17.36 -13.82 -16.16
C LYS A 327 17.53 -12.64 -15.21
N THR A 328 16.76 -11.58 -15.42
CA THR A 328 16.79 -10.37 -14.59
C THR A 328 16.36 -10.67 -13.17
N ARG A 329 15.27 -11.41 -13.01
CA ARG A 329 14.77 -11.86 -11.71
C ARG A 329 15.82 -12.66 -10.94
N LYS A 330 16.43 -13.67 -11.57
CA LYS A 330 17.51 -14.49 -10.97
C LYS A 330 18.72 -13.64 -10.57
N MET A 331 19.13 -12.68 -11.41
CA MET A 331 20.23 -11.77 -11.11
C MET A 331 19.92 -10.92 -9.87
N LEU A 332 18.71 -10.37 -9.76
CA LEU A 332 18.29 -9.54 -8.64
C LEU A 332 18.21 -10.36 -7.34
N GLU A 333 17.58 -11.53 -7.38
CA GLU A 333 17.52 -12.48 -6.24
C GLU A 333 18.93 -12.92 -5.78
N SER A 334 19.89 -13.07 -6.70
CA SER A 334 21.27 -13.45 -6.36
C SER A 334 22.08 -12.32 -5.71
N LYS A 335 21.77 -11.06 -6.05
CA LYS A 335 22.38 -9.87 -5.45
C LYS A 335 21.87 -9.63 -4.03
N GLU A 336 20.62 -9.98 -3.76
CA GLU A 336 20.04 -9.93 -2.42
C GLU A 336 20.67 -10.94 -1.46
N LYS A 337 20.97 -12.17 -1.91
CA LYS A 337 21.60 -13.21 -1.07
C LYS A 337 23.07 -12.95 -0.71
N LYS A 338 23.73 -12.00 -1.38
CA LYS A 338 25.15 -11.65 -1.15
C LYS A 338 25.34 -10.43 -0.25
N LYS A 339 24.26 -9.71 0.07
CA LYS A 339 24.24 -8.62 1.06
C LYS A 339 23.73 -9.15 2.38
#